data_AF-A0A524PJ79-F1
#
_entry.id   AF-A0A524PJ79-F1
#
_cell.length_a   1.000
_cell.length_b   1.000
_cell.length_c   1.000
_cell.angle_alpha   90.00
_cell.angle_beta   90.00
_cell.angle_gamma   90.00
#
_symmetry.space_group_name_H-M   'P 1'
#
loop_
_entity.id
_entity.type
_entity.pdbx_description
1 polymer ?
#
loop_
_entity_poly.entity_id
_entity_poly.type
_entity_poly.pdbx_seq_one_letter_code
_entity_poly.pdbx_strand_id
1 'polypeptide(L)' 'MCVLSALSTALDPYLPFSSATLHRSLGFGGTLQERGWRFERPAYGQVLGEVKPLFTKLDDAVIEQETARLGT' A
#
# COMPACT_ATOMS: atom_id res chain seq x y z
N MET A 1 -6.39 10.38 7.84
CA MET A 1 -7.29 9.51 7.05
C MET A 1 -7.49 9.98 5.61
N CYS A 2 -7.85 11.25 5.34
CA CYS A 2 -7.97 11.74 3.95
C CYS A 2 -6.66 11.60 3.15
N VAL A 3 -5.52 11.96 3.74
CA VAL A 3 -4.22 11.89 3.05
C VAL A 3 -3.85 10.45 2.69
N LEU A 4 -4.13 9.47 3.57
CA LEU A 4 -3.84 8.06 3.30
C LEU A 4 -4.65 7.52 2.12
N SER A 5 -5.93 7.89 2.00
CA SER A 5 -6.75 7.52 0.85
C SER A 5 -6.19 8.12 -0.45
N ALA A 6 -5.81 9.40 -0.44
CA ALA A 6 -5.17 10.04 -1.59
C ALA A 6 -3.84 9.37 -1.97
N LEU A 7 -3.02 8.99 -0.99
CA LEU A 7 -1.76 8.28 -1.22
C LEU A 7 -2.00 6.89 -1.83
N SER A 8 -3.03 6.16 -1.40
CA SER A 8 -3.36 4.86 -2.01
C SER A 8 -3.67 4.99 -3.51
N THR A 9 -4.41 6.02 -3.93
CA THR A 9 -4.66 6.29 -5.35
C THR A 9 -3.40 6.77 -6.07
N ALA A 10 -2.65 7.71 -5.47
CA ALA A 10 -1.50 8.34 -6.12
C ALA A 10 -0.32 7.37 -6.33
N LEU A 11 -0.13 6.42 -5.42
CA LEU A 11 0.97 5.47 -5.46
C LEU A 11 0.63 4.17 -6.21
N ASP A 12 -0.63 3.93 -6.56
CA ASP A 12 -1.06 2.71 -7.26
C ASP A 12 -0.25 2.39 -8.54
N PRO A 13 0.11 3.36 -9.40
CA PRO A 13 0.93 3.07 -10.59
C PRO A 13 2.36 2.57 -10.29
N TYR A 14 2.87 2.82 -9.08
CA TYR A 14 4.25 2.50 -8.70
C TYR A 14 4.34 1.38 -7.66
N LEU A 15 3.36 1.31 -6.75
CA LEU A 15 3.29 0.39 -5.62
C LEU A 15 1.91 -0.28 -5.51
N PRO A 16 1.44 -1.00 -6.54
CA PRO A 16 0.07 -1.49 -6.62
C PRO A 16 -0.31 -2.40 -5.44
N PHE A 17 0.63 -3.21 -4.93
CA PHE A 17 0.39 -4.11 -3.82
C PHE A 17 0.25 -3.38 -2.48
N SER A 18 1.09 -2.38 -2.23
CA SER A 18 1.03 -1.57 -1.01
C SER A 18 -0.20 -0.66 -1.03
N SER A 19 -0.51 -0.05 -2.18
CA SER A 19 -1.71 0.74 -2.38
C SER A 19 -2.99 -0.07 -2.16
N ALA A 20 -3.09 -1.27 -2.74
CA ALA A 20 -4.24 -2.15 -2.53
C ALA A 20 -4.37 -2.60 -1.05
N THR A 21 -3.24 -2.85 -0.38
CA THR A 21 -3.25 -3.20 1.06
C THR A 21 -3.73 -2.03 1.91
N LEU A 22 -3.28 -0.81 1.62
CA LEU A 22 -3.73 0.40 2.30
C LEU A 22 -5.22 0.65 2.05
N HIS A 23 -5.70 0.48 0.81
CA HIS A 23 -7.11 0.63 0.44
C HIS A 23 -8.01 -0.29 1.26
N ARG A 24 -7.66 -1.57 1.36
CA ARG A 24 -8.39 -2.54 2.21
C ARG A 24 -8.28 -2.20 3.70
N SER A 25 -7.10 -1.78 4.17
CA SER A 25 -6.89 -1.40 5.58
C SER A 25 -7.74 -0.20 5.98
N LEU A 26 -7.98 0.74 5.06
CA LEU A 26 -8.90 1.85 5.27
C LEU A 26 -10.37 1.42 5.29
N GLY A 27 -10.70 0.16 5.01
CA GLY A 27 -12.05 -0.37 5.00
C GLY A 27 -12.80 -0.11 3.69
N PHE A 28 -12.10 0.23 2.61
CA PHE A 28 -12.73 0.38 1.31
C PHE A 28 -12.98 -0.98 0.65
N GLY A 29 -14.15 -1.11 0.02
CA GLY A 29 -14.50 -2.27 -0.81
C GLY A 29 -13.95 -2.16 -2.24
N GLY A 30 -14.14 -3.21 -3.03
CA GLY A 30 -13.70 -3.26 -4.43
C GLY A 30 -12.18 -3.15 -4.59
N THR A 31 -11.76 -2.78 -5.80
CA THR A 31 -10.35 -2.58 -6.15
C THR A 31 -10.02 -1.11 -6.41
N LEU A 32 -8.74 -0.73 -6.31
CA LEU A 32 -8.30 0.62 -6.67
C LEU A 32 -8.45 0.89 -8.18
N GLN A 33 -8.35 -0.17 -8.99
CA GLN A 33 -8.54 -0.11 -10.44
C GLN A 33 -9.98 0.27 -10.80
N GLU A 34 -10.97 -0.28 -10.08
CA GLU A 34 -12.38 0.11 -10.22
C GLU A 34 -12.63 1.55 -9.76
N ARG A 35 -11.92 2.00 -8.70
CA ARG A 35 -11.98 3.40 -8.25
C ARG A 35 -11.38 4.35 -9.30
N GLY A 36 -10.33 3.92 -10.00
CA GLY A 36 -9.55 4.74 -10.92
C GLY A 36 -8.86 5.92 -10.25
N TRP A 37 -8.48 6.93 -11.04
CA TRP A 37 -7.84 8.15 -10.55
C TRP A 37 -8.82 9.12 -9.89
N ARG A 38 -9.46 8.65 -8.81
CA ARG A 38 -10.42 9.42 -8.02
C ARG A 38 -10.04 9.39 -6.56
N PHE A 39 -10.14 10.56 -5.93
CA PHE A 39 -10.05 10.68 -4.49
C PHE A 39 -11.40 10.30 -3.86
N GLU A 40 -11.36 9.40 -2.88
CA GLU A 40 -12.52 9.03 -2.07
C GLU A 40 -12.22 9.27 -0.60
N ARG A 41 -13.06 10.05 0.06
CA ARG A 41 -12.90 10.35 1.47
C ARG A 41 -13.53 9.22 2.30
N PRO A 42 -12.81 8.61 3.26
CA PRO A 42 -13.43 7.67 4.20
C PRO A 42 -14.59 8.35 4.95
N ALA A 43 -15.71 7.64 5.10
CA ALA A 43 -16.85 8.15 5.84
C ALA A 43 -16.51 8.26 7.34
N TYR A 44 -17.15 9.20 8.04
CA TYR A 44 -17.02 9.27 9.49
C TYR A 44 -17.63 8.01 10.12
N GLY A 45 -16.93 7.41 11.09
CA GLY A 45 -17.35 6.15 11.70
C GLY A 45 -17.16 4.91 10.85
N GLN A 46 -16.48 5.02 9.68
CA GLN A 46 -16.13 3.87 8.86
C GLN A 46 -15.27 2.88 9.64
N VAL A 47 -15.70 1.62 9.64
CA VAL A 47 -14.95 0.53 10.24
C VAL A 47 -13.72 0.27 9.37
N LEU A 48 -12.55 0.35 9.98
CA LEU A 48 -11.29 0.03 9.31
C LEU A 48 -11.18 -1.48 9.09
N GLY A 49 -10.51 -1.87 8.01
CA GLY A 49 -10.13 -3.25 7.80
C GLY A 49 -8.97 -3.67 8.72
N GLU A 50 -8.44 -4.87 8.49
CA GLU A 50 -7.25 -5.33 9.18
C GLU A 50 -6.04 -4.45 8.83
N VAL A 51 -5.45 -3.78 9.84
CA VAL A 51 -4.28 -2.93 9.66
C VAL A 51 -3.03 -3.80 9.53
N LYS A 52 -2.32 -3.68 8.40
CA LYS A 52 -1.07 -4.41 8.14
C LYS A 52 0.10 -3.45 7.90
N PRO A 53 1.33 -3.81 8.32
CA PRO A 53 2.53 -3.10 7.89
C PRO A 53 2.62 -3.09 6.36
N LEU A 54 2.84 -1.92 5.77
CA LEU A 54 2.96 -1.79 4.30
C LEU A 54 4.38 -2.06 3.80
N PHE A 55 5.39 -1.88 4.67
CA PHE A 55 6.80 -2.04 4.34
C PHE A 55 7.52 -2.70 5.51
N THR A 56 8.42 -3.61 5.18
CA THR A 56 9.41 -4.14 6.11
C THR A 56 10.73 -3.44 5.82
N LYS A 57 11.47 -3.08 6.87
CA LYS A 57 12.81 -2.51 6.71
C LYS A 57 13.71 -3.54 6.02
N LEU A 58 14.53 -3.08 5.07
CA LEU A 58 15.55 -3.93 4.45
C LEU A 58 16.75 -4.02 5.40
N ASP A 59 17.10 -5.24 5.80
CA ASP A 59 18.25 -5.51 6.67
C ASP A 59 19.52 -5.72 5.85
N ASP A 60 20.66 -5.27 6.39
CA ASP A 60 21.96 -5.31 5.69
C ASP A 60 22.37 -6.75 5.30
N ALA A 61 22.04 -7.73 6.14
CA ALA A 61 22.30 -9.15 5.84
C ALA A 61 21.57 -9.64 4.57
N VAL A 62 20.38 -9.12 4.28
CA VAL A 62 19.63 -9.46 3.06
C VAL A 62 20.31 -8.83 1.84
N ILE A 63 20.84 -7.62 1.98
CA ILE A 63 21.58 -6.93 0.90
C ILE A 63 22.83 -7.72 0.52
N GLU A 64 23.61 -8.15 1.51
CA GLU A 64 24.82 -8.96 1.30
C GLU A 64 24.49 -10.28 0.60
N GLN A 65 23.46 -10.98 1.08
CA GLN A 65 23.02 -12.25 0.49
C GLN A 65 22.58 -12.12 -0.96
N GLU A 66 21.75 -11.13 -1.29
CA GLU A 66 21.25 -10.93 -2.65
C GLU A 66 22.37 -10.45 -3.59
N THR A 67 23.32 -9.63 -3.11
CA THR A 67 24.49 -9.20 -3.89
C THR A 67 25.40 -10.38 -4.23
N ALA A 68 25.67 -11.27 -3.27
CA ALA A 68 26.44 -12.49 -3.51
C ALA A 68 25.76 -13.42 -4.53
N ARG A 69 24.42 -13.49 -4.52
CA ARG A 69 23.65 -14.32 -5.48
C ARG A 69 23.66 -13.76 -6.90
N LEU A 70 23.68 -12.43 -7.05
CA LEU A 70 23.71 -11.79 -8.36
C LEU A 70 25.07 -11.88 -9.06
N GLY A 71 26.12 -12.31 -8.36
CA GLY A 71 27.46 -12.51 -8.90
C GLY A 71 28.08 -11.18 -9.34
N THR A 72 28.88 -10.57 -8.48
CA THR A 72 29.86 -9.55 -8.93
C THR A 72 30.70 -10.06 -10.09
#